data_AF-A0A7S1QVI4-F1
#
_entry.id   AF-A0A7S1QVI4-F1
#
_cell.length_a   1.000
_cell.length_b   1.000
_cell.length_c   1.000
_cell.angle_alpha   90.00
_cell.angle_beta   90.00
_cell.angle_gamma   90.00
#
_symmetry.space_group_name_H-M   'P 1'
#
loop_
_entity.id
_entity.type
_entity.pdbx_description
1 polymer ?
#
loop_
_entity_poly.entity_id
_entity_poly.type
_entity_poly.pdbx_seq_one_letter_code
_entity_poly.pdbx_strand_id
1 'polypeptide(L)'
;GSRGPPPKHFDFGASLSSLRRLELSECGRVDDVALRLLASGRSSQLTALNIGKCGALTDACTRDLVSGWPNLTELDVSGVPLTATTTGGFSVVAGLTQLRILHAREGKYPVVGVLAALSGGEAAKSLVVVVLHRSRAAKAGDNQNTCTTVSSPFPRLEALVLTSSDLDPGSFATVVTPKVFPALRCVELGGNHLEPFAVAKRLAQFPGFADRTSDDIVQAMLSSSSVAAFDEIVSRARAGSNSA
;
A
#
# COMPACT_ATOMS: atom_id res chain seq x y z
N GLY A 1 1.24 27.49 44.29
CA GLY A 1 0.76 26.54 43.27
C GLY A 1 1.94 25.98 42.53
N SER A 2 2.48 24.85 43.01
CA SER A 2 3.61 24.17 42.37
C SER A 2 3.16 23.54 41.06
N ARG A 3 3.72 23.98 39.94
CA ARG A 3 3.70 23.20 38.70
C ARG A 3 4.32 21.84 39.02
N GLY A 4 3.52 20.78 38.90
CA GLY A 4 4.04 19.42 39.00
C GLY A 4 5.15 19.20 37.96
N PRO A 5 6.04 18.22 38.19
CA PRO A 5 7.07 17.89 37.22
C PRO A 5 6.42 17.62 35.85
N PRO A 6 7.06 18.01 34.73
CA PRO A 6 6.58 17.61 33.41
C PRO A 6 6.40 16.08 33.38
N PRO A 7 5.39 15.55 32.65
CA PRO A 7 5.18 14.11 32.56
C PRO A 7 6.51 13.47 32.16
N LYS A 8 6.95 12.48 32.94
CA LYS A 8 8.15 11.70 32.65
C LYS A 8 7.99 11.20 31.21
N HIS A 9 8.86 11.65 30.31
CA HIS A 9 8.95 11.07 28.97
C HIS A 9 9.10 9.56 29.17
N PHE A 10 8.06 8.79 28.82
CA PHE A 10 8.18 7.35 28.71
C PHE A 10 9.13 7.12 27.54
N ASP A 11 10.36 6.73 27.85
CA ASP A 11 11.33 6.31 26.84
C ASP A 11 10.91 4.93 26.33
N PHE A 12 9.99 4.93 25.36
CA PHE A 12 9.53 3.72 24.68
C PHE A 12 10.67 3.03 23.92
N GLY A 13 11.78 3.73 23.63
CA GLY A 13 12.85 3.26 22.75
C GLY A 13 13.59 2.03 23.27
N ALA A 14 13.81 1.93 24.58
CA ALA A 14 14.48 0.77 25.16
C ALA A 14 13.58 -0.49 25.21
N SER A 15 12.26 -0.31 25.32
CA SER A 15 11.30 -1.39 25.60
C SER A 15 10.72 -2.08 24.36
N LEU A 16 10.93 -1.53 23.16
CA LEU A 16 10.37 -2.07 21.90
C LEU A 16 11.43 -2.71 20.99
N SER A 17 12.62 -2.99 21.54
CA SER A 17 13.78 -3.51 20.82
C SER A 17 13.57 -4.90 20.20
N SER A 18 12.60 -5.68 20.69
CA SER A 18 12.21 -6.99 20.13
C SER A 18 10.86 -6.97 19.41
N LEU A 19 10.17 -5.83 19.35
CA LEU A 19 8.84 -5.75 18.76
C LEU A 19 8.94 -5.91 17.23
N ARG A 20 8.31 -6.96 16.69
CA ARG A 20 8.29 -7.24 15.23
C ARG A 20 7.01 -6.81 14.54
N ARG A 21 5.90 -6.77 15.26
CA ARG A 21 4.58 -6.39 14.75
C ARG A 21 3.92 -5.41 15.72
N LEU A 22 3.40 -4.32 15.19
CA LEU A 22 2.66 -3.30 15.94
C LEU A 22 1.28 -3.11 15.30
N GLU A 23 0.24 -3.32 16.10
CA GLU A 23 -1.17 -3.20 15.71
C GLU A 23 -1.80 -2.03 16.44
N LEU A 24 -2.23 -1.02 15.69
CA LEU A 24 -2.86 0.20 16.19
C LEU A 24 -4.14 0.53 15.42
N SER A 25 -4.70 -0.39 14.65
CA SER A 25 -5.89 -0.11 13.86
C SER A 25 -7.07 0.33 14.72
N GLU A 26 -7.90 1.20 14.16
CA GLU A 26 -9.10 1.77 14.79
C GLU A 26 -8.83 2.56 16.08
N CYS A 27 -7.55 2.88 16.35
CA CYS A 27 -7.16 3.73 17.47
C CYS A 27 -7.35 5.21 17.12
N GLY A 28 -8.59 5.71 17.20
CA GLY A 28 -8.94 7.09 16.81
C GLY A 28 -8.26 8.23 17.59
N ARG A 29 -7.47 7.92 18.62
CA ARG A 29 -6.66 8.89 19.39
C ARG A 29 -5.18 8.86 19.05
N VAL A 30 -4.73 7.93 18.20
CA VAL A 30 -3.35 7.90 17.71
C VAL A 30 -3.22 8.95 16.62
N ASP A 31 -2.46 10.00 16.92
CA ASP A 31 -2.13 11.10 16.03
C ASP A 31 -0.65 11.07 15.61
N ASP A 32 -0.24 12.04 14.79
CA ASP A 32 1.13 12.12 14.27
C ASP A 32 2.17 12.24 15.39
N VAL A 33 1.81 12.90 16.51
CA VAL A 33 2.69 13.08 17.67
C VAL A 33 2.90 11.74 18.38
N ALA A 34 1.82 10.98 18.60
CA ALA A 34 1.90 9.65 19.19
C ALA A 34 2.74 8.71 18.31
N LEU A 35 2.52 8.71 16.99
CA LEU A 35 3.30 7.86 16.08
C LEU A 35 4.79 8.25 16.08
N ARG A 36 5.11 9.55 16.09
CA ARG A 36 6.48 10.04 16.22
C ARG A 36 7.16 9.57 17.49
N LEU A 37 6.46 9.62 18.62
CA LEU A 37 7.01 9.16 19.89
C LEU A 37 7.35 7.66 19.82
N LEU A 38 6.48 6.85 19.21
CA LEU A 38 6.75 5.42 18.98
C LEU A 38 7.93 5.20 18.02
N ALA A 39 7.99 5.95 16.93
CA ALA A 39 9.03 5.87 15.92
C ALA A 39 10.40 6.37 16.43
N SER A 40 10.42 7.30 17.40
CA SER A 40 11.66 7.83 17.99
C SER A 40 12.48 6.77 18.72
N GLY A 41 11.84 5.68 19.14
CA GLY A 41 12.50 4.50 19.68
C GLY A 41 13.32 3.69 18.67
N ARG A 42 13.19 3.98 17.37
CA ARG A 42 13.98 3.38 16.26
C ARG A 42 14.14 1.87 16.35
N SER A 43 13.02 1.14 16.45
CA SER A 43 13.07 -0.32 16.47
C SER A 43 13.42 -0.86 15.08
N SER A 44 14.66 -1.33 14.91
CA SER A 44 15.11 -2.02 13.70
C SER A 44 14.49 -3.41 13.53
N GLN A 45 13.81 -3.94 14.54
CA GLN A 45 13.18 -5.25 14.47
C GLN A 45 11.73 -5.19 13.99
N LEU A 46 11.11 -4.00 13.90
CA LEU A 46 9.73 -3.86 13.47
C LEU A 46 9.61 -4.13 11.97
N THR A 47 8.89 -5.19 11.62
CA THR A 47 8.68 -5.66 10.24
C THR A 47 7.25 -5.53 9.76
N ALA A 48 6.27 -5.36 10.67
CA ALA A 48 4.87 -5.13 10.30
C ALA A 48 4.24 -4.03 11.17
N LEU A 49 3.55 -3.11 10.51
CA LEU A 49 2.82 -2.02 11.16
C LEU A 49 1.40 -1.93 10.58
N ASN A 50 0.40 -1.91 11.46
CA ASN A 50 -0.97 -1.60 11.09
C ASN A 50 -1.42 -0.35 11.85
N ILE A 51 -1.75 0.70 11.10
CA ILE A 51 -2.30 1.96 11.60
C ILE A 51 -3.62 2.29 10.89
N GLY A 52 -4.31 1.26 10.37
CA GLY A 52 -5.55 1.43 9.63
C GLY A 52 -6.63 2.11 10.47
N LYS A 53 -7.40 3.01 9.86
CA LYS A 53 -8.53 3.74 10.46
C LYS A 53 -8.12 4.62 11.66
N CYS A 54 -6.84 4.93 11.82
CA CYS A 54 -6.37 5.99 12.70
C CYS A 54 -6.64 7.35 12.04
N GLY A 55 -7.86 7.87 12.21
CA GLY A 55 -8.33 9.08 11.51
C GLY A 55 -7.65 10.40 11.91
N ALA A 56 -6.85 10.41 12.99
CA ALA A 56 -6.09 11.58 13.42
C ALA A 56 -4.67 11.64 12.82
N LEU A 57 -4.26 10.61 12.08
CA LEU A 57 -2.98 10.60 11.35
C LEU A 57 -3.09 11.40 10.05
N THR A 58 -1.98 12.00 9.62
CA THR A 58 -1.88 12.74 8.36
C THR A 58 -0.65 12.31 7.57
N ASP A 59 -0.41 12.91 6.40
CA ASP A 59 0.83 12.72 5.63
C ASP A 59 2.10 12.95 6.45
N ALA A 60 2.06 13.77 7.50
CA ALA A 60 3.22 14.03 8.34
C ALA A 60 3.71 12.76 9.07
N CYS A 61 2.82 11.82 9.40
CA CYS A 61 3.16 10.57 10.09
C CYS A 61 4.11 9.70 9.27
N THR A 62 4.03 9.79 7.94
CA THR A 62 4.79 8.91 7.04
C THR A 62 6.30 9.15 7.12
N ARG A 63 6.74 10.39 7.39
CA ARG A 63 8.17 10.69 7.59
C ARG A 63 8.72 10.03 8.84
N ASP A 64 7.96 10.08 9.92
CA ASP A 64 8.33 9.48 11.20
C ASP A 64 8.33 7.95 11.07
N LEU A 65 7.35 7.37 10.37
CA LEU A 65 7.28 5.95 10.05
C LEU A 65 8.51 5.46 9.26
N VAL A 66 8.84 6.14 8.15
CA VAL A 66 9.94 5.72 7.26
C VAL A 66 11.30 5.86 7.92
N SER A 67 11.49 6.90 8.74
CA SER A 67 12.75 7.10 9.46
C SER A 67 12.89 6.23 10.72
N GLY A 68 11.79 5.92 11.41
CA GLY A 68 11.79 5.13 12.64
C GLY A 68 11.82 3.62 12.41
N TRP A 69 11.21 3.12 11.34
CA TRP A 69 11.07 1.69 11.07
C TRP A 69 11.49 1.32 9.63
N PRO A 70 12.80 1.44 9.31
CA PRO A 70 13.31 1.23 7.95
C PRO A 70 13.20 -0.22 7.44
N ASN A 71 12.99 -1.18 8.35
CA ASN A 71 12.89 -2.62 8.04
C ASN A 71 11.44 -3.10 7.90
N LEU A 72 10.47 -2.20 7.76
CA LEU A 72 9.08 -2.57 7.52
C LEU A 72 8.95 -3.34 6.21
N THR A 73 8.34 -4.52 6.32
CA THR A 73 7.99 -5.41 5.20
C THR A 73 6.49 -5.42 4.93
N GLU A 74 5.67 -5.05 5.91
CA GLU A 74 4.21 -5.01 5.82
C GLU A 74 3.68 -3.73 6.47
N LEU A 75 2.88 -2.97 5.72
CA LEU A 75 2.26 -1.74 6.18
C LEU A 75 0.77 -1.70 5.81
N ASP A 76 -0.09 -1.46 6.79
CA ASP A 76 -1.50 -1.15 6.59
C ASP A 76 -1.82 0.28 7.03
N VAL A 77 -2.23 1.10 6.05
CA VAL A 77 -2.68 2.50 6.19
C VAL A 77 -4.13 2.67 5.73
N SER A 78 -4.91 1.58 5.70
CA SER A 78 -6.29 1.60 5.23
C SER A 78 -7.13 2.61 6.02
N GLY A 79 -7.87 3.50 5.36
CA GLY A 79 -8.71 4.51 6.02
C GLY A 79 -7.94 5.63 6.72
N VAL A 80 -6.61 5.69 6.58
CA VAL A 80 -5.82 6.84 7.01
C VAL A 80 -5.95 7.94 5.94
N PRO A 81 -6.18 9.21 6.31
CA PRO A 81 -6.37 10.30 5.36
C PRO A 81 -5.03 10.81 4.78
N LEU A 82 -4.27 9.91 4.13
CA LEU A 82 -3.05 10.25 3.39
C LEU A 82 -3.38 10.83 2.01
N THR A 83 -2.47 11.60 1.44
CA THR A 83 -2.56 12.13 0.07
C THR A 83 -1.47 11.55 -0.84
N ALA A 84 -1.71 11.58 -2.16
CA ALA A 84 -0.78 11.09 -3.17
C ALA A 84 -0.23 12.21 -4.09
N THR A 85 -0.45 13.49 -3.75
CA THR A 85 0.02 14.65 -4.55
C THR A 85 1.49 14.96 -4.26
N THR A 86 2.04 16.07 -4.78
CA THR A 86 3.48 16.35 -4.87
C THR A 86 4.27 16.39 -3.55
N THR A 87 3.62 16.31 -2.39
CA THR A 87 4.27 16.07 -1.07
C THR A 87 3.54 15.00 -0.23
N GLY A 88 2.74 14.15 -0.88
CA GLY A 88 1.82 13.21 -0.23
C GLY A 88 2.50 12.03 0.46
N GLY A 89 1.82 11.46 1.45
CA GLY A 89 2.33 10.38 2.30
C GLY A 89 2.82 9.15 1.54
N PHE A 90 2.23 8.81 0.39
CA PHE A 90 2.68 7.66 -0.40
C PHE A 90 4.06 7.86 -1.06
N SER A 91 4.42 9.09 -1.44
CA SER A 91 5.75 9.40 -1.96
C SER A 91 6.83 9.23 -0.89
N VAL A 92 6.47 9.49 0.38
CA VAL A 92 7.36 9.24 1.51
C VAL A 92 7.45 7.74 1.80
N VAL A 93 6.31 7.03 1.85
CA VAL A 93 6.24 5.57 2.00
C VAL A 93 7.05 4.84 0.92
N ALA A 94 7.19 5.42 -0.27
CA ALA A 94 8.04 4.90 -1.34
C ALA A 94 9.53 4.78 -0.94
N GLY A 95 9.96 5.45 0.14
CA GLY A 95 11.30 5.31 0.73
C GLY A 95 11.53 4.00 1.51
N LEU A 96 10.49 3.21 1.80
CA LEU A 96 10.64 1.93 2.50
C LEU A 96 11.24 0.86 1.58
N THR A 97 12.54 0.65 1.71
CA THR A 97 13.30 -0.25 0.82
C THR A 97 12.92 -1.73 0.95
N GLN A 98 12.43 -2.16 2.11
CA GLN A 98 12.07 -3.55 2.39
C GLN A 98 10.56 -3.84 2.30
N LEU A 99 9.75 -2.86 1.90
CA LEU A 99 8.29 -3.00 1.92
C LEU A 99 7.82 -4.02 0.87
N ARG A 100 7.18 -5.10 1.32
CA ARG A 100 6.68 -6.18 0.46
C ARG A 100 5.16 -6.15 0.32
N ILE A 101 4.46 -5.73 1.37
CA ILE A 101 3.00 -5.73 1.41
C ILE A 101 2.53 -4.35 1.84
N LEU A 102 1.71 -3.72 1.00
CA LEU A 102 1.04 -2.46 1.32
C LEU A 102 -0.48 -2.64 1.22
N HIS A 103 -1.17 -2.36 2.32
CA HIS A 103 -2.61 -2.21 2.37
C HIS A 103 -2.97 -0.73 2.54
N ALA A 104 -3.76 -0.21 1.61
CA ALA A 104 -4.22 1.17 1.63
C ALA A 104 -5.67 1.22 1.11
N ARG A 105 -6.58 0.56 1.85
CA ARG A 105 -8.00 0.46 1.54
C ARG A 105 -8.76 1.70 2.03
N GLU A 106 -9.97 1.93 1.52
CA GLU A 106 -10.91 2.97 2.00
C GLU A 106 -10.32 4.38 2.01
N GLY A 107 -9.42 4.65 1.07
CA GLY A 107 -8.71 5.92 0.92
C GLY A 107 -9.45 6.97 0.11
N LYS A 108 -9.15 8.25 0.36
CA LYS A 108 -9.64 9.39 -0.45
C LYS A 108 -8.65 9.82 -1.54
N TYR A 109 -7.92 8.87 -2.11
CA TYR A 109 -6.87 9.10 -3.09
C TYR A 109 -7.09 8.28 -4.37
N PRO A 110 -6.69 8.79 -5.55
CA PRO A 110 -6.77 8.03 -6.78
C PRO A 110 -5.72 6.91 -6.80
N VAL A 111 -6.11 5.69 -7.18
CA VAL A 111 -5.20 4.53 -7.18
C VAL A 111 -4.01 4.70 -8.11
N VAL A 112 -4.21 5.36 -9.26
CA VAL A 112 -3.14 5.68 -10.19
C VAL A 112 -2.12 6.61 -9.55
N GLY A 113 -2.58 7.60 -8.77
CA GLY A 113 -1.69 8.52 -8.05
C GLY A 113 -0.84 7.81 -6.99
N VAL A 114 -1.42 6.84 -6.28
CA VAL A 114 -0.67 6.02 -5.32
C VAL A 114 0.41 5.19 -6.04
N LEU A 115 0.04 4.52 -7.14
CA LEU A 115 0.99 3.72 -7.91
C LEU A 115 2.11 4.60 -8.50
N ALA A 116 1.78 5.79 -9.01
CA ALA A 116 2.76 6.74 -9.50
C ALA A 116 3.71 7.21 -8.38
N ALA A 117 3.17 7.57 -7.21
CA ALA A 117 3.97 7.98 -6.05
C ALA A 117 4.93 6.87 -5.59
N LEU A 118 4.45 5.63 -5.46
CA LEU A 118 5.28 4.48 -5.08
C LEU A 118 6.35 4.17 -6.13
N SER A 119 6.03 4.34 -7.41
CA SER A 119 6.97 4.12 -8.52
C SER A 119 8.13 5.11 -8.58
N GLY A 120 8.05 6.22 -7.83
CA GLY A 120 9.14 7.19 -7.71
C GLY A 120 10.22 6.79 -6.70
N GLY A 121 10.00 5.74 -5.89
CA GLY A 121 10.89 5.36 -4.80
C GLY A 121 11.37 3.90 -4.82
N GLU A 122 12.08 3.52 -3.77
CA GLU A 122 12.71 2.20 -3.63
C GLU A 122 11.69 1.09 -3.31
N ALA A 123 10.55 1.42 -2.69
CA ALA A 123 9.50 0.44 -2.39
C ALA A 123 8.99 -0.27 -3.64
N ALA A 124 8.99 0.40 -4.81
CA ALA A 124 8.58 -0.23 -6.06
C ALA A 124 9.40 -1.49 -6.41
N LYS A 125 10.68 -1.55 -5.97
CA LYS A 125 11.58 -2.68 -6.24
C LYS A 125 11.34 -3.89 -5.32
N SER A 126 10.70 -3.69 -4.17
CA SER A 126 10.50 -4.73 -3.15
C SER A 126 9.04 -5.16 -2.97
N LEU A 127 8.08 -4.32 -3.35
CA LEU A 127 6.65 -4.62 -3.26
C LEU A 127 6.27 -5.88 -4.03
N VAL A 128 5.54 -6.75 -3.36
CA VAL A 128 4.99 -8.02 -3.87
C VAL A 128 3.46 -7.94 -3.94
N VAL A 129 2.85 -7.30 -2.94
CA VAL A 129 1.39 -7.17 -2.81
C VAL A 129 1.02 -5.71 -2.55
N VAL A 130 0.11 -5.19 -3.37
CA VAL A 130 -0.49 -3.87 -3.16
C VAL A 130 -2.01 -4.01 -3.19
N VAL A 131 -2.66 -3.51 -2.14
CA VAL A 131 -4.11 -3.55 -1.98
C VAL A 131 -4.66 -2.14 -1.85
N LEU A 132 -5.33 -1.67 -2.90
CA LEU A 132 -6.04 -0.40 -3.00
C LEU A 132 -7.54 -0.69 -3.25
N HIS A 133 -8.28 -1.03 -2.20
CA HIS A 133 -9.72 -1.31 -2.26
C HIS A 133 -10.54 -0.10 -1.84
N ARG A 134 -11.66 0.21 -2.51
CA ARG A 134 -12.54 1.34 -2.18
C ARG A 134 -11.79 2.67 -2.06
N SER A 135 -10.82 2.89 -2.92
CA SER A 135 -10.07 4.15 -2.95
C SER A 135 -10.68 5.09 -3.97
N ARG A 136 -11.35 6.17 -3.52
CA ARG A 136 -12.03 7.11 -4.41
C ARG A 136 -11.44 8.49 -4.25
N ALA A 137 -11.10 9.16 -5.36
CA ALA A 137 -10.66 10.54 -5.30
C ALA A 137 -11.74 11.42 -4.64
N ALA A 138 -11.33 12.41 -3.85
CA ALA A 138 -12.25 13.44 -3.40
C ALA A 138 -12.87 14.15 -4.62
N LYS A 139 -14.18 14.44 -4.57
CA LYS A 139 -14.94 15.06 -5.68
C LYS A 139 -14.19 16.27 -6.25
N ALA A 140 -14.21 16.39 -7.58
CA ALA A 140 -13.59 17.47 -8.36
C ALA A 140 -13.91 18.86 -7.74
N GLY A 141 -12.91 19.47 -7.14
CA GLY A 141 -12.99 20.72 -6.40
C GLY A 141 -11.61 21.19 -5.91
N ASP A 142 -10.73 20.25 -5.58
CA ASP A 142 -9.35 20.53 -5.20
C ASP A 142 -8.38 20.09 -6.28
N ASN A 143 -8.00 21.02 -7.17
CA ASN A 143 -6.77 21.11 -7.98
C ASN A 143 -5.92 19.81 -8.09
N GLN A 144 -6.46 18.81 -8.78
CA GLN A 144 -5.84 17.49 -8.99
C GLN A 144 -4.70 17.54 -10.01
N ASN A 145 -3.54 18.02 -9.57
CA ASN A 145 -2.28 17.56 -10.15
C ASN A 145 -2.01 16.14 -9.60
N THR A 146 -2.78 15.17 -10.10
CA THR A 146 -2.52 13.76 -9.82
C THR A 146 -1.35 13.34 -10.70
N CYS A 147 -0.29 12.84 -10.08
CA CYS A 147 0.77 12.20 -10.85
C CYS A 147 0.15 10.97 -11.51
N THR A 148 -0.11 11.03 -12.81
CA THR A 148 -0.76 9.95 -13.58
C THR A 148 0.25 8.99 -14.19
N THR A 149 1.54 9.32 -14.12
CA THR A 149 2.60 8.56 -14.77
C THR A 149 3.38 7.73 -13.77
N VAL A 150 3.35 6.42 -13.99
CA VAL A 150 4.24 5.48 -13.29
C VAL A 150 5.65 5.63 -13.87
N SER A 151 6.58 6.14 -13.05
CA SER A 151 7.95 6.47 -13.49
C SER A 151 8.87 5.27 -13.58
N SER A 152 8.65 4.24 -12.76
CA SER A 152 9.45 3.01 -12.75
C SER A 152 8.58 1.76 -12.60
N PRO A 153 9.02 0.60 -13.11
CA PRO A 153 8.25 -0.64 -12.98
C PRO A 153 8.30 -1.20 -11.56
N PHE A 154 7.34 -2.06 -11.24
CA PHE A 154 7.30 -2.87 -10.03
C PHE A 154 7.73 -4.31 -10.36
N PRO A 155 9.04 -4.62 -10.38
CA PRO A 155 9.56 -5.88 -10.92
C PRO A 155 9.15 -7.12 -10.12
N ARG A 156 8.74 -6.95 -8.86
CA ARG A 156 8.39 -8.04 -7.94
C ARG A 156 6.92 -8.10 -7.59
N LEU A 157 6.09 -7.20 -8.10
CA LEU A 157 4.68 -7.14 -7.75
C LEU A 157 3.93 -8.30 -8.41
N GLU A 158 3.43 -9.20 -7.58
CA GLU A 158 2.73 -10.42 -7.99
C GLU A 158 1.21 -10.28 -7.88
N ALA A 159 0.74 -9.52 -6.88
CA ALA A 159 -0.67 -9.32 -6.58
C ALA A 159 -1.04 -7.83 -6.50
N LEU A 160 -2.07 -7.43 -7.25
CA LEU A 160 -2.58 -6.07 -7.29
C LEU A 160 -4.11 -6.05 -7.16
N VAL A 161 -4.61 -5.51 -6.06
CA VAL A 161 -6.06 -5.42 -5.78
C VAL A 161 -6.48 -3.96 -5.93
N LEU A 162 -7.32 -3.65 -6.92
CA LEU A 162 -7.82 -2.29 -7.22
C LEU A 162 -9.36 -2.22 -7.21
N THR A 163 -10.02 -3.13 -6.49
CA THR A 163 -11.48 -3.26 -6.48
C THR A 163 -12.20 -2.01 -5.96
N SER A 164 -13.24 -1.57 -6.66
CA SER A 164 -14.09 -0.42 -6.28
C SER A 164 -13.35 0.92 -6.14
N SER A 165 -12.32 1.16 -6.97
CA SER A 165 -11.34 2.23 -6.74
C SER A 165 -11.23 3.27 -7.85
N ASP A 166 -12.37 3.57 -8.50
CA ASP A 166 -12.52 4.60 -9.54
C ASP A 166 -11.53 4.45 -10.71
N LEU A 167 -11.14 3.20 -11.00
CA LEU A 167 -10.24 2.90 -12.11
C LEU A 167 -11.01 2.91 -13.43
N ASP A 168 -10.83 3.98 -14.21
CA ASP A 168 -11.43 4.09 -15.55
C ASP A 168 -10.67 3.25 -16.59
N PRO A 169 -11.30 2.91 -17.74
CA PRO A 169 -10.66 2.11 -18.78
C PRO A 169 -9.36 2.69 -19.35
N GLY A 170 -9.25 4.02 -19.44
CA GLY A 170 -8.05 4.70 -19.92
C GLY A 170 -6.89 4.53 -18.94
N SER A 171 -7.12 4.82 -17.67
CA SER A 171 -6.15 4.60 -16.58
C SER A 171 -5.74 3.13 -16.44
N PHE A 172 -6.69 2.20 -16.58
CA PHE A 172 -6.38 0.77 -16.60
C PHE A 172 -5.41 0.41 -17.74
N ALA A 173 -5.69 0.89 -18.96
CA ALA A 173 -4.88 0.58 -20.14
C ALA A 173 -3.45 1.18 -20.08
N THR A 174 -3.27 2.30 -19.38
CA THR A 174 -1.96 2.96 -19.26
C THR A 174 -1.12 2.37 -18.13
N VAL A 175 -1.73 2.05 -16.98
CA VAL A 175 -1.01 1.64 -15.77
C VAL A 175 -0.82 0.13 -15.72
N VAL A 176 -1.87 -0.65 -16.00
CA VAL A 176 -1.83 -2.12 -15.87
C VAL A 176 -1.28 -2.73 -17.15
N THR A 177 0.05 -2.68 -17.28
CA THR A 177 0.79 -3.21 -18.44
C THR A 177 1.91 -4.17 -18.01
N PRO A 178 2.31 -5.14 -18.86
CA PRO A 178 3.43 -6.04 -18.56
C PRO A 178 4.76 -5.32 -18.35
N LYS A 179 4.92 -4.13 -18.94
CA LYS A 179 6.10 -3.29 -18.72
C LYS A 179 6.15 -2.75 -17.29
N VAL A 180 5.01 -2.35 -16.73
CA VAL A 180 4.92 -1.79 -15.38
C VAL A 180 4.92 -2.90 -14.33
N PHE A 181 4.20 -4.00 -14.55
CA PHE A 181 4.08 -5.10 -13.60
C PHE A 181 4.48 -6.45 -14.23
N PRO A 182 5.76 -6.69 -14.52
CA PRO A 182 6.20 -7.88 -15.26
C PRO A 182 5.98 -9.20 -14.53
N ALA A 183 5.90 -9.19 -13.19
CA ALA A 183 5.71 -10.38 -12.36
C ALA A 183 4.23 -10.64 -11.98
N LEU A 184 3.31 -9.83 -12.49
CA LEU A 184 1.91 -9.85 -12.07
C LEU A 184 1.23 -11.17 -12.47
N ARG A 185 0.56 -11.79 -11.50
CA ARG A 185 -0.14 -13.09 -11.64
C ARG A 185 -1.49 -13.18 -10.92
N CYS A 186 -1.78 -12.20 -10.06
CA CYS A 186 -3.03 -12.07 -9.33
C CYS A 186 -3.50 -10.62 -9.41
N VAL A 187 -4.74 -10.40 -9.88
CA VAL A 187 -5.31 -9.07 -10.07
C VAL A 187 -6.78 -9.11 -9.71
N GLU A 188 -7.22 -8.18 -8.86
CA GLU A 188 -8.63 -8.02 -8.49
C GLU A 188 -9.12 -6.64 -8.89
N LEU A 189 -10.09 -6.59 -9.81
CA LEU A 189 -10.59 -5.36 -10.43
C LEU A 189 -12.10 -5.15 -10.26
N GLY A 190 -12.76 -6.03 -9.51
CA GLY A 190 -14.21 -6.01 -9.30
C GLY A 190 -14.73 -4.66 -8.78
N GLY A 191 -15.91 -4.26 -9.25
CA GLY A 191 -16.55 -3.00 -8.84
C GLY A 191 -15.98 -1.73 -9.48
N ASN A 192 -15.13 -1.86 -10.52
CA ASN A 192 -14.77 -0.76 -11.42
C ASN A 192 -15.62 -0.81 -12.71
N HIS A 193 -15.69 0.30 -13.45
CA HIS A 193 -16.42 0.40 -14.72
C HIS A 193 -15.56 -0.10 -15.89
N LEU A 194 -15.02 -1.32 -15.76
CA LEU A 194 -14.15 -1.94 -16.75
C LEU A 194 -14.92 -3.01 -17.52
N GLU A 195 -14.69 -3.06 -18.83
CA GLU A 195 -15.28 -4.09 -19.69
C GLU A 195 -14.50 -5.41 -19.53
N PRO A 196 -15.15 -6.52 -19.13
CA PRO A 196 -14.45 -7.77 -18.78
C PRO A 196 -13.55 -8.33 -19.88
N PHE A 197 -13.97 -8.25 -21.15
CA PHE A 197 -13.20 -8.78 -22.26
C PHE A 197 -11.94 -7.95 -22.55
N ALA A 198 -12.04 -6.62 -22.47
CA ALA A 198 -10.90 -5.72 -22.58
C ALA A 198 -9.87 -5.97 -21.46
N VAL A 199 -10.34 -6.25 -20.25
CA VAL A 199 -9.48 -6.63 -19.13
C VAL A 199 -8.82 -7.99 -19.38
N ALA A 200 -9.58 -9.01 -19.80
CA ALA A 200 -9.04 -10.33 -20.11
C ALA A 200 -7.96 -10.28 -21.21
N LYS A 201 -8.26 -9.57 -22.31
CA LYS A 201 -7.31 -9.34 -23.41
C LYS A 201 -6.04 -8.60 -22.96
N ARG A 202 -6.15 -7.70 -21.98
CA ARG A 202 -4.99 -7.02 -21.38
C ARG A 202 -4.18 -7.98 -20.51
N LEU A 203 -4.84 -8.70 -19.61
CA LEU A 203 -4.19 -9.62 -18.69
C LEU A 203 -3.52 -10.80 -19.41
N ALA A 204 -4.07 -11.26 -20.53
CA ALA A 204 -3.44 -12.30 -21.38
C ALA A 204 -2.06 -11.89 -21.94
N GLN A 205 -1.69 -10.60 -21.90
CA GLN A 205 -0.36 -10.13 -22.31
C GLN A 205 0.69 -10.32 -21.21
N PHE A 206 0.28 -10.67 -19.99
CA PHE A 206 1.19 -10.85 -18.86
C PHE A 206 1.68 -12.28 -18.79
N PRO A 207 2.99 -12.51 -18.54
CA PRO A 207 3.54 -13.85 -18.40
C PRO A 207 2.83 -14.69 -17.32
N GLY A 208 2.43 -14.07 -16.21
CA GLY A 208 1.73 -14.76 -15.10
C GLY A 208 0.30 -15.22 -15.40
N PHE A 209 -0.23 -14.87 -16.57
CA PHE A 209 -1.58 -15.23 -17.02
C PHE A 209 -1.57 -15.98 -18.36
N ALA A 210 -0.40 -16.26 -18.93
CA ALA A 210 -0.27 -16.84 -20.27
C ALA A 210 -0.96 -18.20 -20.44
N ASP A 211 -1.02 -18.99 -19.36
CA ASP A 211 -1.65 -20.32 -19.35
C ASP A 211 -3.16 -20.30 -19.07
N ARG A 212 -3.76 -19.11 -18.89
CA ARG A 212 -5.19 -18.95 -18.57
C ARG A 212 -5.98 -18.53 -19.79
N THR A 213 -7.16 -19.12 -19.99
CA THR A 213 -8.09 -18.65 -21.02
C THR A 213 -8.68 -17.30 -20.62
N SER A 214 -9.24 -16.55 -21.60
CA SER A 214 -9.97 -15.32 -21.30
C SER A 214 -11.11 -15.55 -20.30
N ASP A 215 -11.80 -16.69 -20.40
CA ASP A 215 -12.89 -17.05 -19.49
C ASP A 215 -12.36 -17.33 -18.07
N ASP A 216 -11.22 -18.01 -17.94
CA ASP A 216 -10.57 -18.22 -16.63
C ASP A 216 -10.18 -16.90 -15.99
N ILE A 217 -9.68 -15.95 -16.78
CA ILE A 217 -9.32 -14.60 -16.31
C ILE A 217 -10.58 -13.84 -15.88
N VAL A 218 -11.66 -13.89 -16.65
CA VAL A 218 -12.94 -13.26 -16.28
C VAL A 218 -13.54 -13.89 -15.03
N GLN A 219 -13.52 -15.22 -14.91
CA GLN A 219 -14.01 -15.92 -13.73
C GLN A 219 -13.14 -15.63 -12.50
N ALA A 220 -11.81 -15.52 -12.64
CA ALA A 220 -10.92 -15.13 -11.54
C ALA A 220 -11.23 -13.71 -11.04
N MET A 221 -11.65 -12.80 -11.91
CA MET A 221 -12.08 -11.44 -11.52
C MET A 221 -13.42 -11.42 -10.78
N LEU A 222 -14.27 -12.43 -10.97
CA LEU A 222 -15.64 -12.50 -10.47
C LEU A 222 -15.84 -13.49 -9.30
N SER A 223 -14.85 -14.35 -9.01
CA SER A 223 -15.00 -15.49 -8.10
C SER A 223 -13.96 -15.51 -6.97
N SER A 224 -14.24 -16.32 -5.94
CA SER A 224 -13.36 -16.58 -4.79
C SER A 224 -12.05 -17.32 -5.13
N SER A 225 -11.86 -17.80 -6.37
CA SER A 225 -10.64 -18.47 -6.80
C SER A 225 -9.41 -17.55 -6.77
N SER A 226 -9.61 -16.24 -6.93
CA SER A 226 -8.58 -15.20 -6.70
C SER A 226 -8.01 -15.25 -5.28
N VAL A 227 -8.86 -15.55 -4.28
CA VAL A 227 -8.52 -15.45 -2.86
C VAL A 227 -7.43 -16.43 -2.47
N ALA A 228 -7.49 -17.68 -2.96
CA ALA A 228 -6.48 -18.70 -2.62
C ALA A 228 -5.09 -18.34 -3.17
N ALA A 229 -5.02 -17.88 -4.43
CA ALA A 229 -3.77 -17.43 -5.03
C ALA A 229 -3.24 -16.18 -4.33
N PHE A 230 -4.12 -15.25 -3.98
CA PHE A 230 -3.77 -14.05 -3.22
C PHE A 230 -3.18 -14.40 -1.85
N ASP A 231 -3.85 -15.27 -1.09
CA ASP A 231 -3.41 -15.70 0.24
C ASP A 231 -2.05 -16.41 0.20
N GLU A 232 -1.81 -17.24 -0.82
CA GLU A 232 -0.52 -17.88 -1.03
C GLU A 232 0.59 -16.86 -1.30
N ILE A 233 0.35 -15.88 -2.18
CA ILE A 233 1.28 -14.79 -2.48
C ILE A 233 1.57 -13.98 -1.22
N VAL A 234 0.55 -13.60 -0.45
CA VAL A 234 0.68 -12.87 0.82
C VAL A 234 1.51 -13.68 1.82
N SER A 235 1.25 -14.98 1.94
CA SER A 235 2.02 -15.87 2.82
C SER A 235 3.50 -15.91 2.44
N ARG A 236 3.84 -16.07 1.15
CA ARG A 236 5.22 -16.00 0.65
C ARG A 236 5.84 -14.61 0.84
N ALA A 237 5.05 -13.56 0.67
CA ALA A 237 5.44 -12.17 0.87
C ALA A 237 5.72 -11.84 2.35
N ARG A 238 5.11 -12.56 3.30
CA ARG A 238 5.46 -12.50 4.72
C ARG A 238 6.64 -13.41 5.06
N ALA A 239 6.77 -14.58 4.44
CA ALA A 239 7.80 -15.56 4.78
C ALA A 239 9.22 -15.15 4.36
N GLY A 240 9.38 -14.57 3.17
CA GLY A 240 10.69 -14.10 2.69
C GLY A 240 11.30 -12.91 3.45
N SER A 241 10.70 -12.45 4.57
CA SER A 241 11.36 -11.54 5.52
C SER A 241 12.23 -12.29 6.54
N ASN A 242 12.09 -13.62 6.66
CA ASN A 242 12.84 -14.46 7.61
C ASN A 242 14.11 -15.09 7.03
N SER A 243 14.48 -14.77 5.79
CA SER A 243 15.73 -15.23 5.15
C SER A 243 16.72 -14.08 5.02
N ALA A 244 17.29 -13.65 6.14
CA ALA A 244 18.49 -12.83 6.21
C ALA A 244 19.22 -13.11 7.53
#